data_AF-A0A7C3UVY8-F1
#
_entry.id   AF-A0A7C3UVY8-F1
#
_cell.length_a   1.000
_cell.length_b   1.000
_cell.length_c   1.000
_cell.angle_alpha   90.00
_cell.angle_beta   90.00
_cell.angle_gamma   90.00
#
_symmetry.space_group_name_H-M   'P 1'
#
loop_
_entity.id
_entity.type
_entity.pdbx_description
1 polymer ?
#
loop_
_entity_poly.entity_id
_entity_poly.type
_entity_poly.pdbx_seq_one_letter_code
_entity_poly.pdbx_strand_id
1 'polypeptide(L)'
;AGGVMHCFSGSWEMARELVRLGFYISLAGPVTFPNANRLAEVARRLPPDRLLVETDCPYLAPVPYRGRRNEPAHVRLVAQTVAGLREVPCEELAEQAAQNAARIFRLPGAVHA
;
A
#
# COMPACT_ATOMS: atom_id res chain seq x y z
N ALA A 1 4.55 0.36 -20.39
CA ALA A 1 5.06 1.36 -19.45
C ALA A 1 4.14 1.39 -18.23
N GLY A 2 4.67 1.54 -17.02
CA GLY A 2 3.89 1.55 -15.79
C GLY A 2 4.60 2.39 -14.73
N GLY A 3 3.90 2.70 -13.64
CA GLY A 3 4.42 3.48 -12.54
C GLY A 3 3.74 3.10 -11.22
N VAL A 4 3.92 3.95 -10.20
CA VAL A 4 3.21 3.82 -8.92
C VAL A 4 2.14 4.89 -8.88
N MET A 5 0.89 4.47 -8.70
CA MET A 5 -0.17 5.38 -8.27
C MET A 5 0.00 5.60 -6.77
N HIS A 6 0.79 6.62 -6.46
CA HIS A 6 1.10 7.07 -5.11
C HIS A 6 -0.15 7.62 -4.41
N CYS A 7 -0.22 7.38 -3.10
CA CYS A 7 -1.25 7.81 -2.17
C CYS A 7 -2.67 7.60 -2.73
N PHE A 8 -2.95 6.36 -3.15
CA PHE A 8 -4.19 6.05 -3.85
C PHE A 8 -5.41 6.28 -2.96
N SER A 9 -6.38 7.02 -3.48
CA SER A 9 -7.64 7.42 -2.82
C SER A 9 -8.90 7.11 -3.64
N GLY A 10 -8.75 6.41 -4.76
CA GLY A 10 -9.83 6.08 -5.69
C GLY A 10 -10.68 4.87 -5.30
N SER A 11 -11.59 4.47 -6.20
CA SER A 11 -12.39 3.25 -6.05
C SER A 11 -11.67 2.01 -6.57
N TRP A 12 -12.24 0.83 -6.31
CA TRP A 12 -11.74 -0.41 -6.90
C TRP A 12 -11.77 -0.38 -8.44
N GLU A 13 -12.81 0.19 -9.05
CA GLU A 13 -12.94 0.27 -10.51
C GLU A 13 -11.75 1.03 -11.11
N MET A 14 -11.39 2.16 -10.50
CA MET A 14 -10.22 2.94 -10.91
C MET A 14 -8.93 2.15 -10.70
N ALA A 15 -8.76 1.52 -9.53
CA ALA A 15 -7.57 0.73 -9.23
C ALA A 15 -7.39 -0.42 -10.23
N ARG A 16 -8.49 -1.10 -10.60
CA ARG A 16 -8.49 -2.19 -11.57
C ARG A 16 -8.01 -1.74 -12.95
N GLU A 17 -8.52 -0.61 -13.45
CA GLU A 17 -8.08 -0.10 -14.75
C GLU A 17 -6.61 0.35 -14.71
N LEU A 18 -6.16 0.96 -13.62
CA LEU A 18 -4.74 1.30 -13.43
C LEU A 18 -3.83 0.06 -13.42
N VAL A 19 -4.24 -1.00 -12.73
CA VAL A 19 -3.52 -2.28 -12.74
C VAL A 19 -3.46 -2.87 -14.15
N ARG A 20 -4.55 -2.79 -14.94
CA ARG A 20 -4.54 -3.23 -16.36
C ARG A 20 -3.54 -2.43 -17.20
N LEU A 21 -3.33 -1.16 -16.88
CA LEU A 21 -2.32 -0.30 -17.51
C LEU A 21 -0.90 -0.55 -16.97
N GLY A 22 -0.72 -1.49 -16.03
CA GLY A 22 0.58 -1.87 -15.48
C GLY A 22 1.04 -1.02 -14.29
N PHE A 23 0.14 -0.29 -13.63
CA PHE A 23 0.48 0.46 -12.42
C PHE A 23 0.46 -0.41 -11.16
N TYR A 24 1.34 -0.08 -10.23
CA TYR A 24 1.24 -0.47 -8.83
C TYR A 24 0.36 0.53 -8.09
N ILE A 25 -0.34 0.08 -7.06
CA ILE A 25 -1.18 0.92 -6.21
C ILE A 25 -0.55 1.00 -4.81
N SER A 26 -0.24 2.22 -4.36
CA SER A 26 0.32 2.47 -3.04
C SER A 26 -0.75 2.97 -2.09
N LEU A 27 -0.97 2.27 -0.98
CA LEU A 27 -1.91 2.65 0.06
C LEU A 27 -1.18 3.35 1.21
N ALA A 28 -1.64 4.55 1.57
CA ALA A 28 -1.10 5.34 2.67
C ALA A 28 -1.98 5.24 3.93
N GLY A 29 -1.68 6.07 4.94
CA GLY A 29 -2.39 6.11 6.22
C GLY A 29 -3.93 6.19 6.18
N PRO A 30 -4.61 6.78 5.16
CA PRO A 30 -6.06 6.80 5.11
C PRO A 30 -6.73 5.41 5.09
N VAL A 31 -6.04 4.35 4.65
CA VAL A 31 -6.58 2.98 4.69
C VAL A 31 -6.89 2.52 6.12
N THR A 32 -6.25 3.13 7.12
CA THR A 32 -6.44 2.84 8.56
C THR A 32 -7.66 3.55 9.16
N PHE A 33 -8.32 4.43 8.40
CA PHE A 33 -9.42 5.22 8.93
C PHE A 33 -10.73 4.41 8.94
N PRO A 34 -11.57 4.56 9.98
CA PRO A 34 -12.77 3.72 10.15
C PRO A 34 -13.80 3.87 9.02
N ASN A 35 -13.75 4.96 8.26
CA ASN A 35 -14.65 5.25 7.14
C ASN A 35 -14.01 4.99 5.75
N ALA A 36 -12.84 4.35 5.69
CA ALA A 36 -12.09 4.12 4.46
C ALA A 36 -12.57 2.91 3.65
N ASN A 37 -13.90 2.72 3.52
CA ASN A 37 -14.50 1.52 2.92
C ASN A 37 -13.99 1.22 1.50
N ARG A 38 -13.79 2.26 0.68
CA ARG A 38 -13.24 2.12 -0.69
C ARG A 38 -11.80 1.62 -0.69
N LEU A 39 -10.96 2.15 0.21
CA LEU A 39 -9.57 1.71 0.33
C LEU A 39 -9.46 0.31 0.93
N ALA A 40 -10.34 -0.03 1.85
CA ALA A 40 -10.45 -1.38 2.38
C ALA A 40 -10.84 -2.40 1.29
N GLU A 41 -11.75 -2.03 0.39
CA GLU A 41 -12.08 -2.85 -0.78
C GLU A 41 -10.88 -3.00 -1.73
N VAL A 42 -10.19 -1.89 -2.05
CA VAL A 42 -9.00 -1.91 -2.91
C VAL A 42 -7.91 -2.81 -2.32
N ALA A 43 -7.61 -2.69 -1.02
CA ALA A 43 -6.64 -3.52 -0.31
C ALA A 43 -6.94 -5.02 -0.43
N ARG A 44 -8.22 -5.41 -0.32
CA ARG A 44 -8.66 -6.81 -0.43
C ARG A 44 -8.52 -7.37 -1.85
N ARG A 45 -8.82 -6.55 -2.86
CA ARG A 45 -9.01 -7.01 -4.24
C ARG A 45 -7.78 -6.89 -5.12
N LEU A 46 -6.81 -6.04 -4.76
CA LEU A 46 -5.60 -5.89 -5.54
C LEU A 46 -4.85 -7.22 -5.69
N PRO A 47 -4.32 -7.53 -6.88
CA PRO A 47 -3.35 -8.60 -7.04
C PRO A 47 -2.15 -8.39 -6.11
N PRO A 48 -1.63 -9.44 -5.45
CA PRO A 48 -0.48 -9.32 -4.55
C PRO A 48 0.75 -8.65 -5.19
N ASP A 49 0.99 -8.88 -6.48
CA ASP A 49 2.13 -8.35 -7.24
C ASP A 49 1.96 -6.88 -7.71
N ARG A 50 0.89 -6.20 -7.25
CA ARG A 50 0.56 -4.81 -7.61
C ARG A 50 0.36 -3.89 -6.42
N LEU A 51 0.49 -4.41 -5.21
CA LEU A 51 0.27 -3.65 -3.98
C LEU A 51 1.58 -3.10 -3.42
N LEU A 52 1.55 -1.84 -3.00
CA LEU A 52 2.55 -1.17 -2.18
C LEU A 52 1.88 -0.51 -0.96
N VAL A 53 2.67 -0.22 0.06
CA VAL A 53 2.25 0.55 1.23
C VAL A 53 3.26 1.65 1.52
N GLU A 54 2.78 2.78 2.01
CA GLU A 54 3.60 3.96 2.29
C GLU A 54 3.00 4.81 3.42
N THR A 55 3.67 5.91 3.76
CA THR A 55 3.18 6.87 4.76
C THR A 55 2.70 8.16 4.14
N ASP A 56 3.33 8.61 3.05
CA ASP A 56 3.24 9.99 2.56
C ASP A 56 3.60 11.02 3.65
N CYS A 57 4.56 10.68 4.52
CA CYS A 57 5.00 11.58 5.58
C CYS A 57 5.60 12.87 4.99
N PRO A 58 5.30 14.05 5.56
CA PRO A 58 4.77 14.28 6.91
C PRO A 58 3.23 14.28 7.05
N TYR A 59 2.49 13.95 5.98
CA TYR A 59 1.03 13.99 5.94
C TYR A 59 0.38 12.66 6.29
N LEU A 60 -0.95 12.67 6.43
CA LEU A 60 -1.79 11.45 6.45
C LEU A 60 -1.39 10.40 7.50
N ALA A 61 -1.08 10.83 8.71
CA ALA A 61 -0.73 9.92 9.80
C ALA A 61 -1.80 8.82 9.99
N PRO A 62 -1.42 7.53 9.97
CA PRO A 62 -2.35 6.43 10.20
C PRO A 62 -2.87 6.44 11.65
N VAL A 63 -3.97 5.75 11.91
CA VAL A 63 -4.44 5.45 13.28
C VAL A 63 -3.35 4.63 14.01
N PRO A 64 -3.02 4.95 15.28
CA PRO A 64 -3.68 5.90 16.20
C PRO A 64 -3.16 7.35 16.16
N TYR A 65 -2.28 7.70 15.23
CA TYR A 65 -1.62 9.02 15.16
C TYR A 65 -2.34 10.05 14.28
N ARG A 66 -3.57 9.74 13.81
CA ARG A 66 -4.36 10.63 12.94
C ARG A 66 -4.44 12.06 13.50
N GLY A 67 -4.17 13.05 12.65
CA GLY A 67 -4.16 14.47 13.02
C GLY A 67 -2.83 14.97 13.59
N ARG A 68 -1.84 14.09 13.77
CA ARG A 68 -0.45 14.45 14.13
C ARG A 68 0.45 14.42 12.89
N ARG A 69 1.67 14.95 13.04
CA ARG A 69 2.72 14.80 12.03
C ARG A 69 3.02 13.31 11.80
N ASN A 70 3.09 12.91 10.54
CA ASN A 70 3.41 11.53 10.18
C ASN A 70 4.92 11.31 10.07
N GLU A 71 5.33 10.06 10.17
CA GLU A 71 6.73 9.63 10.14
C GLU A 71 6.89 8.35 9.32
N PRO A 72 8.06 8.12 8.68
CA PRO A 72 8.32 6.88 7.93
C PRO A 72 8.08 5.60 8.74
N ALA A 73 8.38 5.63 10.04
CA ALA A 73 8.21 4.48 10.94
C ALA A 73 6.75 3.99 11.02
N HIS A 74 5.78 4.86 10.75
CA HIS A 74 4.36 4.50 10.76
C HIS A 74 3.92 3.64 9.56
N VAL A 75 4.80 3.39 8.56
CA VAL A 75 4.48 2.49 7.44
C VAL A 75 4.08 1.10 7.93
N ARG A 76 4.62 0.66 9.07
CA ARG A 76 4.24 -0.60 9.73
C ARG A 76 2.75 -0.65 10.07
N LEU A 77 2.14 0.45 10.50
CA LEU A 77 0.72 0.49 10.84
C LEU A 77 -0.16 0.35 9.59
N VAL A 78 0.28 0.94 8.49
CA VAL A 78 -0.37 0.81 7.19
C VAL A 78 -0.28 -0.63 6.71
N ALA A 79 0.91 -1.24 6.76
CA ALA A 79 1.13 -2.64 6.43
C ALA A 79 0.26 -3.58 7.28
N GLN A 80 0.24 -3.41 8.61
CA GLN A 80 -0.57 -4.23 9.51
C GLN A 80 -2.07 -4.13 9.20
N THR A 81 -2.56 -2.93 8.90
CA THR A 81 -3.97 -2.73 8.52
C THR A 81 -4.28 -3.47 7.22
N VAL A 82 -3.45 -3.32 6.20
CA VAL A 82 -3.66 -3.95 4.88
C VAL A 82 -3.54 -5.48 4.98
N ALA A 83 -2.60 -6.00 5.78
CA ALA A 83 -2.46 -7.42 6.05
C ALA A 83 -3.70 -7.99 6.74
N GLY A 84 -4.22 -7.31 7.76
CA GLY A 84 -5.47 -7.69 8.43
C GLY A 84 -6.68 -7.67 7.51
N LEU A 85 -6.76 -6.71 6.59
CA LEU A 85 -7.83 -6.67 5.58
C LEU A 85 -7.77 -7.85 4.60
N ARG A 86 -6.57 -8.37 4.32
CA ARG A 86 -6.32 -9.49 3.40
C ARG A 86 -6.22 -10.85 4.11
N GLU A 87 -6.35 -10.87 5.44
CA GLU A 87 -6.25 -12.07 6.27
C GLU A 87 -4.92 -12.84 6.09
N VAL A 88 -3.82 -12.09 5.92
CA VAL A 88 -2.46 -12.63 5.81
C VAL A 88 -1.55 -12.12 6.94
N PRO A 89 -0.45 -12.84 7.27
CA PRO A 89 0.57 -12.32 8.18
C PRO A 89 1.15 -10.98 7.69
N CYS A 90 1.48 -10.10 8.64
CA CYS A 90 2.05 -8.79 8.30
C CYS A 90 3.42 -8.93 7.62
N GLU A 91 4.19 -9.94 8.02
CA GLU A 91 5.49 -10.30 7.49
C GLU A 91 5.39 -10.68 6.01
N GLU A 92 4.39 -11.49 5.66
CA GLU A 92 4.12 -11.90 4.27
C GLU A 92 3.76 -10.68 3.41
N LEU A 93 2.88 -9.80 3.90
CA LEU A 93 2.53 -8.57 3.19
C LEU A 93 3.76 -7.65 3.01
N ALA A 94 4.59 -7.53 4.04
CA ALA A 94 5.79 -6.70 4.02
C ALA A 94 6.80 -7.23 2.99
N GLU A 95 7.01 -8.54 2.94
CA GLU A 95 7.87 -9.19 1.96
C GLU A 95 7.36 -8.97 0.53
N GLN A 96 6.07 -9.21 0.28
CA GLN A 96 5.44 -8.98 -1.02
C GLN A 96 5.58 -7.51 -1.46
N ALA A 97 5.30 -6.55 -0.57
CA ALA A 97 5.43 -5.13 -0.85
C ALA A 97 6.90 -4.73 -1.12
N ALA A 98 7.87 -5.31 -0.39
CA ALA A 98 9.29 -5.07 -0.62
C ALA A 98 9.75 -5.62 -1.98
N GLN A 99 9.31 -6.83 -2.36
CA GLN A 99 9.58 -7.41 -3.68
C GLN A 99 8.97 -6.58 -4.81
N ASN A 100 7.76 -6.06 -4.62
CA ASN A 100 7.10 -5.17 -5.57
C ASN A 100 7.86 -3.85 -5.72
N ALA A 101 8.27 -3.23 -4.60
CA ALA A 101 9.05 -2.00 -4.58
C ALA A 101 10.40 -2.19 -5.30
N ALA A 102 11.08 -3.30 -5.01
CA ALA A 102 12.31 -3.69 -5.68
C ALA A 102 12.14 -3.82 -7.20
N ARG A 103 11.05 -4.45 -7.65
CA ARG A 103 10.76 -4.65 -9.08
C ARG A 103 10.48 -3.32 -9.78
N ILE A 104 9.63 -2.46 -9.22
CA ILE A 104 9.22 -1.21 -9.89
C ILE A 104 10.32 -0.14 -9.85
N PHE A 105 11.07 -0.05 -8.74
CA PHE A 105 12.14 0.93 -8.57
C PHE A 105 13.53 0.41 -8.97
N ARG A 106 13.62 -0.87 -9.37
CA ARG A 106 14.88 -1.54 -9.76
C ARG A 106 15.95 -1.43 -8.67
N LEU A 107 15.56 -1.70 -7.42
CA LEU A 107 16.46 -1.60 -6.27
C LEU A 107 17.51 -2.73 -6.31
N PRO A 108 18.80 -2.43 -6.05
CA PRO A 108 19.84 -3.44 -6.02
C PRO A 108 19.68 -4.38 -4.79
N GLY A 109 19.92 -5.68 -4.99
CA GLY A 109 20.01 -6.66 -3.90
C GLY A 109 18.69 -7.31 -3.44
N ALA A 110 17.55 -6.96 -4.03
CA ALA A 110 16.24 -7.48 -3.63
C ALA A 110 15.76 -8.70 -4.45
N VAL A 111 16.68 -9.32 -5.21
CA VAL A 111 16.45 -10.58 -5.91
C VAL A 111 17.31 -11.63 -5.23
N HIS A 112 16.82 -12.21 -4.15
CA HIS A 112 17.24 -13.58 -3.83
C HIS A 112 16.42 -14.47 -4.77
N ALA A 113 17.08 -14.91 -5.83
CA ALA A 113 16.63 -16.04 -6.65
C ALA A 113 16.64 -17.32 -5.82
#